data_AF-A0A2G2IAT0-F1
#
_entry.id   AF-A0A2G2IAT0-F1
#
_cell.length_a   1.000
_cell.length_b   1.000
_cell.length_c   1.000
_cell.angle_alpha   90.00
_cell.angle_beta   90.00
_cell.angle_gamma   90.00
#
_symmetry.space_group_name_H-M   'P 1'
#
loop_
_entity.id
_entity.type
_entity.pdbx_description
1 polymer ?
#
loop_
_entity_poly.entity_id
_entity_poly.type
_entity_poly.pdbx_seq_one_letter_code
_entity_poly.pdbx_strand_id
1 'polypeptide(L)'
;MARRPTRAEVRRQFETLADQYEKQLLDAFIEAVTDIANRAEIGRMVERLERGDIQGALDAVHLDPAAFRTLEEAFRAAYGAGGVAAVSGMPALRDPNGGRLVVRFDMRAPRVERYLREHSSSLVTRIIDEQRESIRLVLQRGMMEGANPKRTALNIVGRVQRGSNRRTGGILGLSGPQARAVENARSGLLSGDPDAMRAYLGLTRRDKRFDRTVAKAIREGKGLDRDTVARITGRYSDRLLALRGETIARTETLGALARSKDEAFRQLVDTGAVQAQQVKKRWVATKDNRTRDSHAAIDGDMVALDQPFSNGLLYPHAPGAPAEEVVNCRCTYEHVVDYLAGIE
;
A
#
# COMPACT_ATOMS: atom_id res chain seq x y z
N MET A 1 -1.67 25.93 33.60
CA MET A 1 -2.06 24.53 33.36
C MET A 1 -2.20 24.33 31.86
N ALA A 2 -1.50 23.35 31.26
CA ALA A 2 -1.71 23.04 29.84
C ALA A 2 -3.14 22.48 29.66
N ARG A 3 -3.91 23.06 28.74
CA ARG A 3 -5.28 22.64 28.44
C ARG A 3 -5.26 21.23 27.83
N ARG A 4 -6.18 20.36 28.27
CA ARG A 4 -6.35 19.01 27.71
C ARG A 4 -6.71 19.11 26.22
N PRO A 5 -6.05 18.35 25.33
CA PRO A 5 -6.45 18.33 23.93
C PRO A 5 -7.85 17.74 23.78
N THR A 6 -8.68 18.41 22.99
CA THR A 6 -10.00 17.95 22.57
C THR A 6 -9.88 16.76 21.62
N ARG A 7 -10.94 15.95 21.51
CA ARG A 7 -10.97 14.83 20.55
C ARG A 7 -10.73 15.30 19.11
N ALA A 8 -11.25 16.48 18.76
CA ALA A 8 -11.04 17.09 17.46
C ALA A 8 -9.55 17.44 17.20
N GLU A 9 -8.83 17.93 18.21
CA GLU A 9 -7.39 18.22 18.10
C GLU A 9 -6.57 16.94 17.93
N VAL A 10 -6.86 15.89 18.72
CA VAL A 10 -6.19 14.58 18.58
C VAL A 10 -6.47 14.00 17.18
N ARG A 11 -7.70 14.06 16.71
CA ARG A 11 -8.06 13.60 15.35
C ARG A 11 -7.28 14.35 14.28
N ARG A 12 -7.23 15.69 14.35
CA ARG A 12 -6.48 16.53 13.39
C ARG A 12 -4.98 16.21 13.40
N GLN A 13 -4.42 15.91 14.58
CA GLN A 13 -3.03 15.47 14.70
C GLN A 13 -2.79 14.16 13.95
N PHE A 14 -3.68 13.17 14.09
CA PHE A 14 -3.57 11.91 13.34
C PHE A 14 -3.79 12.09 11.83
N GLU A 15 -4.70 12.98 11.42
CA GLU A 15 -4.89 13.34 10.01
C GLU A 15 -3.61 13.96 9.42
N THR A 16 -2.95 14.86 10.17
CA THR A 16 -1.68 15.46 9.75
C THR A 16 -0.56 14.43 9.63
N LEU A 17 -0.47 13.49 10.57
CA LEU A 17 0.49 12.37 10.50
C LEU A 17 0.20 11.47 9.29
N ALA A 18 -1.08 11.18 9.03
CA ALA A 18 -1.48 10.36 7.89
C ALA A 18 -1.05 11.02 6.57
N ASP A 19 -1.32 12.31 6.38
CA ASP A 19 -0.94 13.04 5.16
C ASP A 19 0.59 13.07 4.96
N GLN A 20 1.33 13.30 6.05
CA GLN A 20 2.80 13.33 6.03
C GLN A 20 3.38 11.96 5.63
N TYR A 21 2.97 10.90 6.33
CA TYR A 21 3.57 9.57 6.13
C TYR A 21 3.02 8.87 4.88
N GLU A 22 1.78 9.13 4.44
CA GLU A 22 1.29 8.64 3.15
C GLU A 22 2.20 9.13 2.02
N LYS A 23 2.61 10.40 2.05
CA LYS A 23 3.58 10.92 1.07
C LYS A 23 4.94 10.23 1.18
N GLN A 24 5.49 10.07 2.38
CA GLN A 24 6.82 9.47 2.58
C GLN A 24 6.85 7.99 2.15
N LEU A 25 5.83 7.20 2.51
CA LEU A 25 5.74 5.80 2.10
C LEU A 25 5.52 5.68 0.58
N LEU A 26 4.74 6.56 -0.03
CA LEU A 26 4.57 6.61 -1.49
C LEU A 26 5.90 6.85 -2.19
N ASP A 27 6.62 7.89 -1.78
CA ASP A 27 7.93 8.23 -2.36
C ASP A 27 8.91 7.07 -2.19
N ALA A 28 9.00 6.49 -0.98
CA ALA A 28 9.89 5.35 -0.70
C ALA A 28 9.56 4.09 -1.53
N PHE A 29 8.28 3.76 -1.72
CA PHE A 29 7.86 2.65 -2.58
C PHE A 29 8.26 2.90 -4.04
N ILE A 30 8.00 4.11 -4.53
CA ILE A 30 8.29 4.50 -5.91
C ILE A 30 9.80 4.56 -6.18
N GLU A 31 10.59 4.99 -5.20
CA GLU A 31 12.06 4.95 -5.24
C GLU A 31 12.58 3.53 -5.27
N ALA A 32 12.08 2.63 -4.43
CA ALA A 32 12.45 1.22 -4.43
C ALA A 32 12.23 0.56 -5.81
N VAL A 33 11.06 0.76 -6.41
CA VAL A 33 10.75 0.26 -7.76
C VAL A 33 11.67 0.88 -8.81
N THR A 34 12.01 2.16 -8.66
CA THR A 34 12.91 2.86 -9.59
C THR A 34 14.34 2.33 -9.50
N ASP A 35 14.85 2.09 -8.29
CA ASP A 35 16.17 1.51 -8.06
C ASP A 35 16.29 0.12 -8.68
N ILE A 36 15.32 -0.77 -8.44
CA ILE A 36 15.25 -2.10 -9.05
C ILE A 36 15.27 -1.98 -10.59
N ALA A 37 14.40 -1.13 -11.16
CA ALA A 37 14.33 -0.97 -12.61
C ALA A 37 15.63 -0.43 -13.22
N ASN A 38 16.34 0.44 -12.50
CA ASN A 38 17.60 1.01 -12.97
C ASN A 38 18.77 0.01 -12.89
N ARG A 39 18.77 -0.89 -11.91
CA ARG A 39 19.80 -1.91 -11.71
C ARG A 39 19.59 -3.18 -12.55
N ALA A 40 18.39 -3.39 -13.09
CA ALA A 40 18.11 -4.55 -13.94
C ALA A 40 19.04 -4.64 -15.16
N GLU A 41 19.63 -5.82 -15.36
CA GLU A 41 20.60 -6.10 -16.43
C GLU A 41 19.88 -6.50 -17.72
N ILE A 42 19.31 -5.52 -18.44
CA ILE A 42 18.52 -5.79 -19.66
C ILE A 42 19.29 -6.62 -20.69
N GLY A 43 20.60 -6.38 -20.88
CA GLY A 43 21.42 -7.16 -21.81
C GLY A 43 21.48 -8.65 -21.44
N ARG A 44 21.64 -8.93 -20.15
CA ARG A 44 21.64 -10.29 -19.60
C ARG A 44 20.24 -10.92 -19.69
N MET A 45 19.17 -10.17 -19.43
CA MET A 45 17.80 -10.66 -19.65
C MET A 45 17.60 -11.12 -21.10
N VAL A 46 18.09 -10.34 -22.07
CA VAL A 46 17.99 -10.66 -23.50
C VAL A 46 18.74 -11.94 -23.84
N GLU A 47 20.01 -12.03 -23.44
CA GLU A 47 20.84 -13.23 -23.64
C GLU A 47 20.19 -14.49 -23.08
N ARG A 48 19.59 -14.39 -21.88
CA ARG A 48 18.91 -15.51 -21.21
C ARG A 48 17.64 -15.92 -21.94
N LEU A 49 16.84 -14.95 -22.39
CA LEU A 49 15.63 -15.21 -23.18
C LEU A 49 15.94 -15.86 -24.52
N GLU A 50 17.03 -15.48 -25.20
CA GLU A 50 17.47 -16.11 -26.45
C GLU A 50 17.83 -17.60 -26.27
N ARG A 51 18.22 -18.00 -25.06
CA ARG A 51 18.52 -19.39 -24.67
C ARG A 51 17.33 -20.12 -24.05
N GLY A 52 16.17 -19.47 -23.96
CA GLY A 52 14.99 -20.02 -23.29
C GLY A 52 15.09 -20.10 -21.75
N ASP A 53 16.08 -19.43 -21.16
CA ASP A 53 16.33 -19.42 -19.72
C ASP A 53 15.48 -18.33 -19.03
N ILE A 54 14.21 -18.65 -18.77
CA ILE A 54 13.27 -17.73 -18.10
C ILE A 54 13.73 -17.39 -16.68
N GLN A 55 14.26 -18.36 -15.94
CA GLN A 55 14.68 -18.15 -14.56
C GLN A 55 15.91 -17.23 -14.50
N GLY A 56 16.91 -17.46 -15.35
CA GLY A 56 18.07 -16.56 -15.44
C GLY A 56 17.71 -15.16 -15.96
N ALA A 57 16.67 -15.01 -16.79
CA ALA A 57 16.14 -13.70 -17.17
C ALA A 57 15.43 -12.99 -16.00
N LEU A 58 14.74 -13.73 -15.13
CA LEU A 58 14.14 -13.21 -13.90
C LEU A 58 15.21 -12.77 -12.90
N ASP A 59 16.26 -13.58 -12.72
CA ASP A 59 17.36 -13.28 -11.79
C ASP A 59 18.11 -11.99 -12.19
N ALA A 60 18.23 -11.71 -13.49
CA ALA A 60 18.83 -10.48 -14.03
C ALA A 60 18.04 -9.19 -13.70
N VAL A 61 16.83 -9.30 -13.15
CA VAL A 61 16.05 -8.14 -12.64
C VAL A 61 16.55 -7.68 -11.27
N HIS A 62 17.23 -8.54 -10.50
CA HIS A 62 17.73 -8.24 -9.15
C HIS A 62 16.62 -7.82 -8.17
N LEU A 63 15.57 -8.64 -8.07
CA LEU A 63 14.52 -8.44 -7.07
C LEU A 63 15.06 -8.76 -5.66
N ASP A 64 15.52 -7.72 -4.97
CA ASP A 64 16.12 -7.77 -3.64
C ASP A 64 15.23 -7.07 -2.58
N PRO A 65 14.87 -7.75 -1.47
CA PRO A 65 14.20 -7.13 -0.33
C PRO A 65 14.85 -5.83 0.17
N ALA A 66 16.18 -5.74 0.10
CA ALA A 66 16.93 -4.57 0.56
C ALA A 66 16.58 -3.27 -0.18
N ALA A 67 16.04 -3.36 -1.40
CA ALA A 67 15.55 -2.20 -2.15
C ALA A 67 14.40 -1.48 -1.42
N PHE A 68 13.65 -2.18 -0.55
CA PHE A 68 12.51 -1.64 0.19
C PHE A 68 12.87 -1.11 1.59
N ARG A 69 14.16 -1.07 1.98
CA ARG A 69 14.58 -0.59 3.31
C ARG A 69 14.01 0.78 3.67
N THR A 70 14.04 1.76 2.75
CA THR A 70 13.50 3.11 3.00
C THR A 70 11.98 3.08 3.27
N LEU A 71 11.25 2.15 2.62
CA LEU A 71 9.81 1.97 2.86
C LEU A 71 9.57 1.41 4.28
N GLU A 72 10.37 0.43 4.71
CA GLU A 72 10.29 -0.14 6.06
C GLU A 72 10.61 0.91 7.14
N GLU A 73 11.63 1.73 6.91
CA GLU A 73 12.01 2.84 7.79
C GLU A 73 10.89 3.88 7.89
N ALA A 74 10.27 4.25 6.76
CA ALA A 74 9.13 5.17 6.73
C ALA A 74 7.92 4.61 7.49
N PHE A 75 7.62 3.32 7.34
CA PHE A 75 6.56 2.64 8.12
C PHE A 75 6.85 2.66 9.62
N ARG A 76 8.10 2.33 10.02
CA ARG A 76 8.53 2.36 11.42
C ARG A 76 8.43 3.77 12.02
N ALA A 77 8.77 4.80 11.24
CA ALA A 77 8.64 6.20 11.64
C ALA A 77 7.17 6.60 11.83
N ALA A 78 6.28 6.21 10.90
CA ALA A 78 4.84 6.43 11.01
C ALA A 78 4.26 5.79 12.27
N TYR A 79 4.63 4.53 12.54
CA TYR A 79 4.23 3.79 13.73
C TYR A 79 4.68 4.49 15.02
N GLY A 80 5.95 4.89 15.11
CA GLY A 80 6.48 5.58 16.29
C GLY A 80 5.82 6.94 16.53
N ALA A 81 5.62 7.72 15.46
CA ALA A 81 4.95 9.01 15.54
C ALA A 81 3.48 8.86 15.99
N GLY A 82 2.78 7.85 15.48
CA GLY A 82 1.42 7.52 15.91
C GLY A 82 1.33 7.12 17.38
N GLY A 83 2.30 6.35 17.89
CA GLY A 83 2.35 5.98 19.30
C GLY A 83 2.63 7.17 20.23
N VAL A 84 3.59 8.01 19.86
CA VAL A 84 3.88 9.27 20.58
C VAL A 84 2.68 10.21 20.59
N ALA A 85 2.00 10.37 19.45
CA ALA A 85 0.78 11.16 19.34
C ALA A 85 -0.36 10.57 20.19
N ALA A 86 -0.52 9.24 20.21
CA ALA A 86 -1.52 8.57 21.03
C ALA A 86 -1.32 8.87 22.51
N VAL A 87 -0.09 8.72 23.03
CA VAL A 87 0.25 9.02 24.44
C VAL A 87 0.07 10.51 24.73
N SER A 88 0.46 11.40 23.81
CA SER A 88 0.32 12.85 23.99
C SER A 88 -1.15 13.31 24.02
N GLY A 89 -2.03 12.57 23.37
CA GLY A 89 -3.48 12.79 23.39
C GLY A 89 -4.18 12.23 24.64
N MET A 90 -3.49 11.45 25.48
CA MET A 90 -4.06 10.91 26.72
C MET A 90 -4.27 12.03 27.76
N PRO A 91 -5.31 11.91 28.63
CA PRO A 91 -5.44 12.79 29.78
C PRO A 91 -4.25 12.66 30.73
N ALA A 92 -4.03 13.68 31.56
CA ALA A 92 -3.07 13.59 32.65
C ALA A 92 -3.51 12.50 33.63
N LEU A 93 -2.69 11.45 33.75
CA LEU A 93 -2.92 10.33 34.64
C LEU A 93 -2.23 10.58 35.98
N ARG A 94 -2.82 10.04 37.05
CA ARG A 94 -2.22 10.02 38.37
C ARG A 94 -1.91 8.59 38.76
N ASP A 95 -0.81 8.41 39.48
CA ASP A 95 -0.52 7.15 40.14
C ASP A 95 -1.43 6.97 41.39
N PRO A 96 -1.48 5.77 41.99
CA PRO A 96 -2.28 5.52 43.20
C PRO A 96 -1.92 6.41 44.40
N ASN A 97 -0.72 7.00 44.42
CA ASN A 97 -0.25 7.90 45.47
C ASN A 97 -0.52 9.38 45.14
N GLY A 98 -1.25 9.67 44.05
CA GLY A 98 -1.62 11.02 43.62
C GLY A 98 -0.54 11.76 42.83
N GLY A 99 0.62 11.14 42.57
CA GLY A 99 1.70 11.68 41.74
C GLY A 99 1.33 11.73 40.26
N ARG A 100 1.97 12.62 39.50
CA ARG A 100 1.73 12.71 38.05
C ARG A 100 2.43 11.56 37.34
N LEU A 101 1.65 10.66 36.74
CA LEU A 101 2.19 9.58 35.95
C LEU A 101 2.64 10.10 34.57
N VAL A 102 3.89 9.84 34.21
CA VAL A 102 4.46 10.19 32.90
C VAL A 102 4.62 8.92 32.09
N VAL A 103 3.75 8.74 31.11
CA VAL A 103 3.78 7.62 30.18
C VAL A 103 4.57 8.05 28.95
N ARG A 104 5.42 7.15 28.44
CA ARG A 104 6.14 7.33 27.18
C ARG A 104 5.84 6.12 26.31
N PHE A 105 5.67 6.36 25.01
CA PHE A 105 5.53 5.27 24.06
C PHE A 105 6.89 4.59 23.88
N ASP A 106 6.98 3.31 24.23
CA ASP A 106 8.18 2.52 24.10
C ASP A 106 8.19 1.75 22.77
N MET A 107 8.98 2.25 21.81
CA MET A 107 9.23 1.60 20.52
C MET A 107 10.06 0.31 20.62
N ARG A 108 10.69 0.06 21.77
CA ARG A 108 11.52 -1.12 22.04
C ARG A 108 10.80 -2.17 22.88
N ALA A 109 9.53 -1.95 23.20
CA ALA A 109 8.71 -2.96 23.85
C ALA A 109 8.73 -4.25 23.00
N PRO A 110 8.91 -5.46 23.60
CA PRO A 110 9.04 -6.70 22.84
C PRO A 110 7.88 -7.00 21.88
N ARG A 111 6.66 -6.53 22.20
CA ARG A 111 5.48 -6.64 21.32
C ARG A 111 5.59 -5.74 20.08
N VAL A 112 6.13 -4.54 20.24
CA VAL A 112 6.36 -3.58 19.15
C VAL A 112 7.42 -4.09 18.21
N GLU A 113 8.58 -4.50 18.74
CA GLU A 113 9.68 -4.97 17.91
C GLU A 113 9.31 -6.21 17.09
N ARG A 114 8.59 -7.14 17.72
CA ARG A 114 8.05 -8.32 17.04
C ARG A 114 7.11 -7.95 15.91
N TYR A 115 6.13 -7.09 16.19
CA TYR A 115 5.16 -6.64 15.19
C TYR A 115 5.85 -5.95 14.01
N LEU A 116 6.74 -4.99 14.27
CA LEU A 116 7.42 -4.24 13.21
C LEU A 116 8.25 -5.16 12.31
N ARG A 117 8.96 -6.13 12.90
CA ARG A 117 9.76 -7.12 12.17
C ARG A 117 8.91 -8.06 11.32
N GLU A 118 7.83 -8.58 11.88
CA GLU A 118 6.93 -9.52 11.17
C GLU A 118 6.17 -8.81 10.05
N HIS A 119 5.67 -7.61 10.30
CA HIS A 119 4.94 -6.82 9.33
C HIS A 119 5.82 -6.40 8.15
N SER A 120 7.04 -5.89 8.43
CA SER A 120 7.96 -5.46 7.37
C SER A 120 8.36 -6.65 6.47
N SER A 121 8.73 -7.77 7.08
CA SER A 121 9.10 -9.00 6.37
C SER A 121 7.95 -9.48 5.48
N SER A 122 6.73 -9.56 6.03
CA SER A 122 5.55 -10.00 5.27
C SER A 122 5.20 -9.07 4.12
N LEU A 123 5.24 -7.75 4.33
CA LEU A 123 4.95 -6.76 3.28
C LEU A 123 5.93 -6.88 2.11
N VAL A 124 7.24 -6.89 2.39
CA VAL A 124 8.27 -6.93 1.36
C VAL A 124 8.27 -8.27 0.62
N THR A 125 8.13 -9.39 1.33
CA THR A 125 8.01 -10.72 0.71
C THR A 125 6.82 -10.78 -0.24
N ARG A 126 5.63 -10.32 0.18
CA ARG A 126 4.44 -10.30 -0.68
C ARG A 126 4.65 -9.46 -1.94
N ILE A 127 5.25 -8.27 -1.81
CA ILE A 127 5.54 -7.41 -2.96
C ILE A 127 6.46 -8.14 -3.94
N ILE A 128 7.55 -8.73 -3.46
CA ILE A 128 8.56 -9.40 -4.31
C ILE A 128 8.00 -10.65 -4.96
N ASP A 129 7.27 -11.48 -4.22
CA ASP A 129 6.72 -12.72 -4.78
C ASP A 129 5.67 -12.42 -5.84
N GLU A 130 4.81 -11.41 -5.63
CA GLU A 130 3.89 -10.91 -6.66
C GLU A 130 4.66 -10.39 -7.89
N GLN A 131 5.79 -9.70 -7.71
CA GLN A 131 6.63 -9.26 -8.84
C GLN A 131 7.22 -10.44 -9.60
N ARG A 132 7.78 -11.43 -8.89
CA ARG A 132 8.39 -12.61 -9.51
C ARG A 132 7.39 -13.37 -10.36
N GLU A 133 6.18 -13.58 -9.84
CA GLU A 133 5.11 -14.24 -10.57
C GLU A 133 4.70 -13.43 -11.82
N SER A 134 4.47 -12.13 -11.65
CA SER A 134 4.04 -11.25 -12.75
C SER A 134 5.06 -11.18 -13.88
N ILE A 135 6.34 -11.08 -13.54
CA ILE A 135 7.44 -11.05 -14.52
C ILE A 135 7.54 -12.40 -15.22
N ARG A 136 7.50 -13.51 -14.48
CA ARG A 136 7.55 -14.87 -15.04
C ARG A 136 6.45 -15.08 -16.07
N LEU A 137 5.22 -14.66 -15.77
CA LEU A 137 4.09 -14.76 -16.71
C LEU A 137 4.36 -13.98 -18.02
N VAL A 138 4.89 -12.76 -17.92
CA VAL A 138 5.20 -11.95 -19.12
C VAL A 138 6.36 -12.54 -19.92
N LEU A 139 7.39 -13.07 -19.25
CA LEU A 139 8.50 -13.76 -19.91
C LEU A 139 8.02 -15.02 -20.65
N GLN A 140 7.25 -15.88 -19.99
CA GLN A 140 6.67 -17.10 -20.57
C GLN A 140 5.82 -16.78 -21.79
N ARG A 141 4.92 -15.81 -21.67
CA ARG A 141 4.07 -15.38 -22.77
C ARG A 141 4.88 -14.84 -23.95
N GLY A 142 5.85 -13.96 -23.69
CA GLY A 142 6.72 -13.43 -24.72
C GLY A 142 7.49 -14.52 -25.47
N MET A 143 7.93 -15.57 -24.77
CA MET A 143 8.61 -16.71 -25.37
C MET A 143 7.68 -17.58 -26.23
N MET A 144 6.48 -17.90 -25.73
CA MET A 144 5.48 -18.66 -26.49
C MET A 144 5.03 -17.96 -27.76
N GLU A 145 4.91 -16.63 -27.72
CA GLU A 145 4.50 -15.81 -28.87
C GLU A 145 5.67 -15.50 -29.85
N GLY A 146 6.89 -16.01 -29.59
CA GLY A 146 8.07 -15.70 -30.39
C GLY A 146 8.43 -14.20 -30.40
N ALA A 147 8.09 -13.49 -29.33
CA ALA A 147 8.34 -12.06 -29.23
C ALA A 147 9.84 -11.76 -29.10
N ASN A 148 10.28 -10.67 -29.74
CA ASN A 148 11.66 -10.21 -29.66
C ASN A 148 12.13 -10.07 -28.18
N PRO A 149 13.20 -10.78 -27.76
CA PRO A 149 13.69 -10.80 -26.39
C PRO A 149 13.94 -9.41 -25.78
N LYS A 150 14.56 -8.50 -26.54
CA LYS A 150 14.83 -7.12 -26.10
C LYS A 150 13.55 -6.35 -25.81
N ARG A 151 12.52 -6.52 -26.62
CA ARG A 151 11.22 -5.88 -26.37
C ARG A 151 10.53 -6.47 -25.15
N THR A 152 10.59 -7.79 -24.96
CA THR A 152 10.05 -8.46 -23.76
C THR A 152 10.72 -7.92 -22.48
N ALA A 153 12.05 -7.83 -22.47
CA ALA A 153 12.79 -7.23 -21.35
C ALA A 153 12.40 -5.76 -21.10
N LEU A 154 12.24 -4.96 -22.15
CA LEU A 154 11.78 -3.56 -22.04
C LEU A 154 10.32 -3.41 -21.58
N ASN A 155 9.45 -4.38 -21.87
CA ASN A 155 8.09 -4.40 -21.35
C ASN A 155 8.06 -4.71 -19.85
N ILE A 156 9.09 -5.38 -19.33
CA ILE A 156 9.25 -5.64 -17.90
C ILE A 156 9.85 -4.42 -17.20
N VAL A 157 11.07 -4.06 -17.58
CA VAL A 157 11.91 -3.08 -16.88
C VAL A 157 11.54 -1.63 -17.22
N GLY A 158 10.94 -1.40 -18.38
CA GLY A 158 10.63 -0.07 -18.88
C GLY A 158 11.78 0.59 -19.64
N ARG A 159 11.48 1.75 -20.22
CA ARG A 159 12.40 2.54 -21.06
C ARG A 159 12.87 3.77 -20.32
N VAL A 160 14.12 4.18 -20.54
CA VAL A 160 14.67 5.39 -19.92
C VAL A 160 13.88 6.62 -20.38
N GLN A 161 13.40 7.40 -19.43
CA GLN A 161 12.78 8.69 -19.70
C GLN A 161 13.86 9.75 -19.91
N ARG A 162 13.80 10.50 -21.02
CA ARG A 162 14.76 11.58 -21.30
C ARG A 162 14.73 12.63 -20.18
N GLY A 163 15.91 13.02 -19.69
CA GLY A 163 16.05 14.04 -18.63
C GLY A 163 15.65 13.57 -17.23
N SER A 164 15.45 12.25 -17.03
CA SER A 164 15.03 11.67 -15.76
C SER A 164 15.84 10.40 -15.51
N ASN A 165 16.15 10.11 -14.24
CA ASN A 165 16.79 8.85 -13.85
C ASN A 165 15.76 7.71 -13.68
N ARG A 166 14.60 7.80 -14.35
CA ARG A 166 13.49 6.85 -14.18
C ARG A 166 13.24 6.09 -15.47
N ARG A 167 12.89 4.82 -15.32
CA ARG A 167 12.32 4.01 -16.38
C ARG A 167 10.80 4.06 -16.33
N THR A 168 10.15 4.13 -17.49
CA THR A 168 8.69 4.22 -17.61
C THR A 168 8.14 3.16 -18.55
N GLY A 169 6.87 2.82 -18.33
CA GLY A 169 6.10 1.87 -19.14
C GLY A 169 6.45 0.40 -18.96
N GLY A 170 7.30 0.05 -18.01
CA GLY A 170 7.51 -1.33 -17.54
C GLY A 170 6.41 -1.77 -16.57
N ILE A 171 6.34 -3.06 -16.25
CA ILE A 171 5.39 -3.61 -15.26
C ILE A 171 5.98 -3.71 -13.84
N LEU A 172 7.27 -3.41 -13.66
CA LEU A 172 7.89 -3.43 -12.33
C LEU A 172 7.13 -2.52 -11.35
N GLY A 173 6.83 -3.07 -10.18
CA GLY A 173 6.05 -2.46 -9.11
C GLY A 173 4.53 -2.68 -9.22
N LEU A 174 4.01 -3.17 -10.34
CA LEU A 174 2.58 -3.45 -10.51
C LEU A 174 2.14 -4.73 -9.79
N SER A 175 0.88 -4.80 -9.36
CA SER A 175 0.28 -6.06 -8.92
C SER A 175 0.11 -7.05 -10.08
N GLY A 176 -0.04 -8.34 -9.78
CA GLY A 176 -0.39 -9.35 -10.79
C GLY A 176 -1.61 -8.96 -11.64
N PRO A 177 -2.76 -8.61 -11.04
CA PRO A 177 -3.91 -8.09 -11.78
C PRO A 177 -3.61 -6.85 -12.64
N GLN A 178 -2.80 -5.91 -12.15
CA GLN A 178 -2.43 -4.70 -12.89
C GLN A 178 -1.51 -5.02 -14.08
N ALA A 179 -0.50 -5.86 -13.90
CA ALA A 179 0.38 -6.31 -14.98
C ALA A 179 -0.41 -7.05 -16.06
N ARG A 180 -1.33 -7.93 -15.67
CA ARG A 180 -2.26 -8.60 -16.61
C ARG A 180 -3.15 -7.60 -17.35
N ALA A 181 -3.65 -6.56 -16.68
CA ALA A 181 -4.45 -5.53 -17.34
C ALA A 181 -3.63 -4.77 -18.40
N VAL A 182 -2.36 -4.46 -18.14
CA VAL A 182 -1.46 -3.84 -19.13
C VAL A 182 -1.23 -4.77 -20.32
N GLU A 183 -1.03 -6.07 -20.07
CA GLU A 183 -0.86 -7.05 -21.15
C GLU A 183 -2.13 -7.21 -21.99
N ASN A 184 -3.30 -7.33 -21.36
CA ASN A 184 -4.57 -7.44 -22.07
C ASN A 184 -4.82 -6.20 -22.95
N ALA A 185 -4.52 -5.00 -22.44
CA ALA A 185 -4.56 -3.78 -23.24
C ALA A 185 -3.58 -3.85 -24.41
N ARG A 186 -2.36 -4.37 -24.21
CA ARG A 186 -1.35 -4.52 -25.28
C ARG A 186 -1.83 -5.45 -26.37
N SER A 187 -2.25 -6.67 -26.02
CA SER A 187 -2.72 -7.67 -26.98
C SER A 187 -3.96 -7.18 -27.72
N GLY A 188 -4.93 -6.58 -27.00
CA GLY A 188 -6.14 -6.05 -27.61
C GLY A 188 -5.86 -4.95 -28.63
N LEU A 189 -4.99 -3.99 -28.30
CA LEU A 189 -4.62 -2.90 -29.21
C LEU A 189 -3.83 -3.38 -30.45
N LEU A 190 -3.10 -4.49 -30.35
CA LEU A 190 -2.37 -5.09 -31.48
C LEU A 190 -3.26 -5.96 -32.38
N SER A 191 -4.36 -6.50 -31.85
CA SER A 191 -5.16 -7.52 -32.52
C SER A 191 -5.90 -7.03 -33.77
N GLY A 192 -6.33 -5.77 -33.78
CA GLY A 192 -7.27 -5.26 -34.77
C GLY A 192 -8.71 -5.70 -34.57
N ASP A 193 -8.99 -6.55 -33.57
CA ASP A 193 -10.35 -6.89 -33.16
C ASP A 193 -11.03 -5.68 -32.52
N PRO A 194 -12.16 -5.19 -33.09
CA PRO A 194 -12.91 -4.07 -32.54
C PRO A 194 -13.30 -4.25 -31.06
N ASP A 195 -13.66 -5.45 -30.63
CA ASP A 195 -14.13 -5.68 -29.27
C ASP A 195 -12.98 -5.67 -28.26
N ALA A 196 -11.86 -6.34 -28.56
CA ALA A 196 -10.66 -6.27 -27.76
C ALA A 196 -10.09 -4.84 -27.67
N MET A 197 -10.17 -4.04 -28.74
CA MET A 197 -9.76 -2.64 -28.71
C MET A 197 -10.73 -1.75 -27.91
N ARG A 198 -12.04 -2.00 -27.97
CA ARG A 198 -13.05 -1.30 -27.15
C ARG A 198 -12.82 -1.53 -25.66
N ALA A 199 -12.34 -2.71 -25.27
CA ALA A 199 -11.99 -3.00 -23.87
C ALA A 199 -10.99 -1.98 -23.30
N TYR A 200 -10.00 -1.51 -24.08
CA TYR A 200 -9.09 -0.44 -23.66
C TYR A 200 -9.84 0.87 -23.35
N LEU A 201 -10.82 1.26 -24.17
CA LEU A 201 -11.62 2.47 -23.97
C LEU A 201 -12.52 2.40 -22.73
N GLY A 202 -12.73 1.21 -22.16
CA GLY A 202 -13.40 1.02 -20.87
C GLY A 202 -12.50 1.26 -19.65
N LEU A 203 -11.17 1.26 -19.82
CA LEU A 203 -10.23 1.34 -18.69
C LEU A 203 -10.23 2.72 -18.04
N THR A 204 -10.38 2.78 -16.71
CA THR A 204 -10.45 4.01 -15.92
C THR A 204 -9.16 4.82 -15.94
N ARG A 205 -8.00 4.15 -15.78
CA ARG A 205 -6.68 4.81 -15.69
C ARG A 205 -6.02 5.04 -17.06
N ARG A 206 -6.69 4.76 -18.18
CA ARG A 206 -6.13 4.94 -19.53
C ARG A 206 -5.84 6.41 -19.85
N ASP A 207 -4.89 6.66 -20.74
CA ASP A 207 -4.62 8.02 -21.23
C ASP A 207 -5.58 8.40 -22.38
N LYS A 208 -6.61 9.18 -22.02
CA LYS A 208 -7.68 9.62 -22.93
C LYS A 208 -7.18 10.37 -24.17
N ARG A 209 -5.94 10.89 -24.16
CA ARG A 209 -5.33 11.53 -25.33
C ARG A 209 -5.16 10.57 -26.52
N PHE A 210 -5.11 9.26 -26.26
CA PHE A 210 -5.05 8.24 -27.31
C PHE A 210 -6.42 7.72 -27.75
N ASP A 211 -7.52 8.13 -27.10
CA ASP A 211 -8.86 7.60 -27.39
C ASP A 211 -9.25 7.83 -28.86
N ARG A 212 -8.88 8.97 -29.44
CA ARG A 212 -9.14 9.26 -30.87
C ARG A 212 -8.38 8.31 -31.79
N THR A 213 -7.12 8.00 -31.46
CA THR A 213 -6.29 7.06 -32.21
C THR A 213 -6.87 5.65 -32.15
N VAL A 214 -7.26 5.20 -30.96
CA VAL A 214 -7.87 3.87 -30.76
C VAL A 214 -9.23 3.79 -31.45
N ALA A 215 -10.08 4.82 -31.32
CA ALA A 215 -11.38 4.85 -31.99
C ALA A 215 -11.26 4.83 -33.52
N LYS A 216 -10.21 5.46 -34.08
CA LYS A 216 -9.91 5.36 -35.51
C LYS A 216 -9.53 3.93 -35.90
N ALA A 217 -8.63 3.30 -35.17
CA ALA A 217 -8.22 1.90 -35.40
C ALA A 217 -9.41 0.92 -35.32
N ILE A 218 -10.34 1.13 -34.38
CA ILE A 218 -11.60 0.36 -34.26
C ILE A 218 -12.46 0.51 -35.52
N ARG A 219 -12.66 1.73 -36.02
CA ARG A 219 -13.46 1.96 -37.24
C ARG A 219 -12.82 1.32 -38.48
N GLU A 220 -11.50 1.30 -38.53
CA GLU A 220 -10.74 0.75 -39.65
C GLU A 220 -10.54 -0.78 -39.55
N GLY A 221 -10.88 -1.40 -38.40
CA GLY A 221 -10.66 -2.83 -38.16
C GLY A 221 -9.19 -3.23 -38.21
N LYS A 222 -8.28 -2.32 -37.83
CA LYS A 222 -6.82 -2.52 -37.94
C LYS A 222 -6.17 -2.36 -36.58
N GLY A 223 -5.27 -3.29 -36.26
CA GLY A 223 -4.42 -3.18 -35.08
C GLY A 223 -3.52 -1.95 -35.15
N LEU A 224 -3.20 -1.38 -34.00
CA LEU A 224 -2.23 -0.30 -33.91
C LEU A 224 -0.81 -0.82 -34.12
N ASP A 225 0.06 0.04 -34.64
CA ASP A 225 1.48 -0.28 -34.74
C ASP A 225 2.10 -0.45 -33.34
N ARG A 226 3.17 -1.24 -33.29
CA ARG A 226 3.80 -1.68 -32.04
C ARG A 226 4.35 -0.51 -31.20
N ASP A 227 4.82 0.56 -31.84
CA ASP A 227 5.37 1.72 -31.13
C ASP A 227 4.27 2.59 -30.54
N THR A 228 3.16 2.75 -31.25
CA THR A 228 1.94 3.38 -30.71
C THR A 228 1.38 2.59 -29.54
N VAL A 229 1.26 1.27 -29.66
CA VAL A 229 0.83 0.42 -28.53
C VAL A 229 1.77 0.58 -27.34
N ALA A 230 3.09 0.52 -27.56
CA ALA A 230 4.06 0.67 -26.47
C ALA A 230 3.91 2.01 -25.72
N ARG A 231 3.66 3.11 -26.44
CA ARG A 231 3.37 4.42 -25.81
C ARG A 231 2.07 4.40 -25.01
N ILE A 232 0.98 3.87 -25.57
CA ILE A 232 -0.33 3.78 -24.92
C ILE A 232 -0.24 2.95 -23.64
N THR A 233 0.25 1.72 -23.75
CA THR A 233 0.34 0.79 -22.63
C THR A 233 1.37 1.25 -21.60
N GLY A 234 2.43 1.93 -22.03
CA GLY A 234 3.42 2.51 -21.12
C GLY A 234 2.80 3.56 -20.20
N ARG A 235 2.00 4.49 -20.76
CA ARG A 235 1.28 5.49 -19.96
C ARG A 235 0.22 4.88 -19.04
N TYR A 236 -0.42 3.82 -19.49
CA TYR A 236 -1.35 3.07 -18.66
C TYR A 236 -0.63 2.40 -17.48
N SER A 237 0.51 1.75 -17.75
CA SER A 237 1.38 1.14 -16.73
C SER A 237 1.83 2.16 -15.68
N ASP A 238 2.35 3.31 -16.11
CA ASP A 238 2.81 4.38 -15.21
C ASP A 238 1.69 4.84 -14.25
N ARG A 239 0.45 4.94 -14.74
CA ARG A 239 -0.71 5.36 -13.94
C ARG A 239 -1.21 4.27 -12.99
N LEU A 240 -1.05 3.00 -13.36
CA LEU A 240 -1.34 1.88 -12.46
C LEU A 240 -0.27 1.77 -11.36
N LEU A 241 0.99 2.06 -11.67
CA LEU A 241 2.07 2.09 -10.69
C LEU A 241 1.82 3.21 -9.65
N ALA A 242 1.45 4.40 -10.11
CA ALA A 242 1.05 5.49 -9.22
C ALA A 242 -0.14 5.08 -8.31
N LEU A 243 -1.19 4.48 -8.89
CA LEU A 243 -2.35 3.98 -8.12
C LEU A 243 -1.96 2.93 -7.08
N ARG A 244 -1.05 2.01 -7.41
CA ARG A 244 -0.57 0.98 -6.47
C ARG A 244 0.25 1.59 -5.36
N GLY A 245 1.16 2.50 -5.69
CA GLY A 245 1.93 3.26 -4.70
C GLY A 245 1.03 3.99 -3.72
N GLU A 246 0.03 4.73 -4.22
CA GLU A 246 -0.97 5.42 -3.39
C GLU A 246 -1.74 4.45 -2.48
N THR A 247 -2.13 3.28 -3.02
CA THR A 247 -2.88 2.26 -2.27
C THR A 247 -2.05 1.65 -1.16
N ILE A 248 -0.78 1.29 -1.43
CA ILE A 248 0.15 0.77 -0.43
C ILE A 248 0.39 1.84 0.63
N ALA A 249 0.83 3.03 0.22
CA ALA A 249 1.17 4.10 1.13
C ALA A 249 0.03 4.45 2.10
N ARG A 250 -1.21 4.57 1.60
CA ARG A 250 -2.38 4.83 2.43
C ARG A 250 -2.66 3.69 3.41
N THR A 251 -2.70 2.47 2.91
CA THR A 251 -3.05 1.28 3.71
C THR A 251 -2.03 1.08 4.83
N GLU A 252 -0.75 1.15 4.49
CA GLU A 252 0.34 0.95 5.44
C GLU A 252 0.45 2.09 6.46
N THR A 253 0.25 3.35 6.03
CA THR A 253 0.28 4.50 6.94
C THR A 253 -0.87 4.44 7.96
N LEU A 254 -2.10 4.25 7.50
CA LEU A 254 -3.26 4.20 8.38
C LEU A 254 -3.24 2.97 9.27
N GLY A 255 -2.73 1.84 8.77
CA GLY A 255 -2.47 0.64 9.56
C GLY A 255 -1.43 0.86 10.67
N ALA A 256 -0.31 1.52 10.35
CA ALA A 256 0.71 1.89 11.33
C ALA A 256 0.13 2.74 12.46
N LEU A 257 -0.63 3.79 12.11
CA LEU A 257 -1.24 4.71 13.07
C LEU A 257 -2.34 4.03 13.91
N ALA A 258 -3.17 3.18 13.30
CA ALA A 258 -4.22 2.46 14.04
C ALA A 258 -3.63 1.46 15.03
N ARG A 259 -2.60 0.70 14.62
CA ARG A 259 -1.89 -0.25 15.47
C ARG A 259 -1.11 0.45 16.58
N SER A 260 -0.41 1.55 16.29
CA SER A 260 0.37 2.26 17.31
C SER A 260 -0.52 2.87 18.40
N LYS A 261 -1.76 3.27 18.05
CA LYS A 261 -2.76 3.69 19.04
C LYS A 261 -3.16 2.54 19.97
N ASP A 262 -3.43 1.36 19.43
CA ASP A 262 -3.79 0.17 20.23
C ASP A 262 -2.65 -0.17 21.17
N GLU A 263 -1.42 -0.21 20.66
CA GLU A 263 -0.24 -0.50 21.47
C GLU A 263 0.01 0.56 22.56
N ALA A 264 -0.20 1.85 22.27
CA ALA A 264 -0.04 2.90 23.28
C ALA A 264 -0.96 2.69 24.49
N PHE A 265 -2.22 2.28 24.26
CA PHE A 265 -3.15 1.97 25.34
C PHE A 265 -2.82 0.64 26.03
N ARG A 266 -2.25 -0.35 25.33
CA ARG A 266 -1.74 -1.58 25.97
C ARG A 266 -0.55 -1.32 26.88
N GLN A 267 0.41 -0.52 26.43
CA GLN A 267 1.54 -0.11 27.28
C GLN A 267 1.04 0.67 28.49
N LEU A 268 0.00 1.49 28.33
CA LEU A 268 -0.63 2.17 29.45
C LEU A 268 -1.21 1.20 30.48
N VAL A 269 -1.94 0.17 30.03
CA VAL A 269 -2.44 -0.90 30.90
C VAL A 269 -1.30 -1.63 31.61
N ASP A 270 -0.20 -1.93 30.91
CA ASP A 270 0.97 -2.59 31.51
C ASP A 270 1.61 -1.78 32.64
N THR A 271 1.52 -0.44 32.61
CA THR A 271 2.00 0.41 33.71
C THR A 271 1.12 0.35 34.97
N GLY A 272 -0.08 -0.25 34.88
CA GLY A 272 -1.08 -0.26 35.95
C GLY A 272 -1.83 1.07 36.11
N ALA A 273 -1.58 2.05 35.23
CA ALA A 273 -2.23 3.36 35.26
C ALA A 273 -3.74 3.32 35.01
N VAL A 274 -4.16 2.34 34.21
CA VAL A 274 -5.56 1.99 33.93
C VAL A 274 -5.64 0.47 33.84
N GLN A 275 -6.77 -0.08 34.24
CA GLN A 275 -7.07 -1.50 34.03
C GLN A 275 -7.65 -1.70 32.63
N ALA A 276 -7.46 -2.88 32.04
CA ALA A 276 -7.98 -3.19 30.71
C ALA A 276 -9.50 -2.98 30.62
N GLN A 277 -10.23 -3.28 31.70
CA GLN A 277 -11.69 -3.13 31.80
C GLN A 277 -12.13 -1.65 31.78
N GLN A 278 -11.24 -0.73 32.13
CA GLN A 278 -11.48 0.71 32.08
C GLN A 278 -11.30 1.27 30.66
N VAL A 279 -10.72 0.51 29.73
CA VAL A 279 -10.47 0.96 28.36
C VAL A 279 -11.46 0.34 27.39
N LYS A 280 -12.32 1.19 26.81
CA LYS A 280 -13.18 0.85 25.68
C LYS A 280 -12.64 1.48 24.41
N LYS A 281 -13.04 0.94 23.27
CA LYS A 281 -12.75 1.48 21.94
C LYS A 281 -14.03 1.71 21.16
N ARG A 282 -14.09 2.84 20.46
CA ARG A 282 -15.22 3.29 19.65
C ARG A 282 -14.83 3.40 18.19
N TRP A 283 -15.54 2.71 17.31
CA TRP A 283 -15.32 2.82 15.87
C TRP A 283 -15.77 4.21 15.36
N VAL A 284 -15.00 4.80 14.45
CA VAL A 284 -15.32 6.09 13.83
C VAL A 284 -15.17 5.93 12.32
N ALA A 285 -16.29 5.75 11.65
CA ALA A 285 -16.34 5.63 10.20
C ALA A 285 -16.05 6.97 9.53
N THR A 286 -15.41 6.95 8.36
CA THR A 286 -15.32 8.16 7.53
C THR A 286 -16.72 8.47 6.99
N LYS A 287 -17.22 9.70 7.22
CA LYS A 287 -18.57 10.10 6.82
C LYS A 287 -18.61 10.58 5.37
N ASP A 288 -18.54 9.64 4.43
CA ASP A 288 -18.71 9.90 3.00
C ASP A 288 -19.22 8.66 2.24
N ASN A 289 -19.44 8.82 0.94
CA ASN A 289 -20.01 7.78 0.06
C ASN A 289 -18.99 6.72 -0.38
N ARG A 290 -17.77 6.74 0.17
CA ARG A 290 -16.69 5.79 -0.17
C ARG A 290 -16.40 4.83 0.98
N THR A 291 -16.97 5.07 2.15
CA THR A 291 -16.94 4.13 3.27
C THR A 291 -17.82 2.94 2.93
N ARG A 292 -17.34 1.74 3.25
CA ARG A 292 -18.05 0.48 3.01
C ARG A 292 -19.25 0.37 3.93
N ASP A 293 -20.28 -0.32 3.48
CA ASP A 293 -21.49 -0.56 4.27
C ASP A 293 -21.16 -1.27 5.59
N SER A 294 -20.26 -2.28 5.56
CA SER A 294 -19.78 -2.99 6.77
C SER A 294 -19.11 -2.08 7.80
N HIS A 295 -18.51 -0.97 7.35
CA HIS A 295 -17.81 -0.01 8.22
C HIS A 295 -18.71 1.14 8.68
N ALA A 296 -19.61 1.59 7.80
CA ALA A 296 -20.57 2.64 8.10
C ALA A 296 -21.63 2.15 9.10
N ALA A 297 -22.07 0.89 8.97
CA ALA A 297 -23.06 0.28 9.85
C ALA A 297 -22.62 0.20 11.32
N ILE A 298 -21.31 0.19 11.57
CA ILE A 298 -20.72 0.10 12.91
C ILE A 298 -20.18 1.45 13.41
N ASP A 299 -20.53 2.58 12.77
CA ASP A 299 -20.12 3.90 13.27
C ASP A 299 -20.61 4.11 14.70
N GLY A 300 -19.68 4.40 15.60
CA GLY A 300 -19.96 4.58 17.02
C GLY A 300 -20.09 3.28 17.83
N ASP A 301 -19.94 2.10 17.21
CA ASP A 301 -19.87 0.83 17.92
C ASP A 301 -18.78 0.89 18.99
N MET A 302 -19.09 0.44 20.21
CA MET A 302 -18.23 0.55 21.39
C MET A 302 -18.03 -0.82 22.01
N VAL A 303 -16.78 -1.28 22.06
CA VAL A 303 -16.42 -2.60 22.57
C VAL A 303 -15.24 -2.50 23.54
N ALA A 304 -14.99 -3.55 24.33
CA ALA A 304 -13.82 -3.62 25.20
C ALA A 304 -12.50 -3.63 24.39
N LEU A 305 -11.37 -3.28 25.01
CA LEU A 305 -10.07 -3.19 24.34
C LEU A 305 -9.71 -4.42 23.50
N ASP A 306 -9.91 -5.63 24.06
CA ASP A 306 -9.57 -6.90 23.40
C ASP A 306 -10.71 -7.53 22.59
N GLN A 307 -11.92 -6.94 22.63
CA GLN A 307 -13.07 -7.45 21.91
C GLN A 307 -13.06 -6.95 20.46
N PRO A 308 -13.39 -7.78 19.45
CA PRO A 308 -13.60 -7.30 18.09
C PRO A 308 -14.85 -6.42 18.00
N PHE A 309 -14.84 -5.45 17.08
CA PHE A 309 -16.03 -4.71 16.67
C PHE A 309 -17.03 -5.62 15.96
N SER A 310 -18.25 -5.14 15.72
CA SER A 310 -19.31 -5.92 15.08
C SER A 310 -18.98 -6.42 13.66
N ASN A 311 -17.99 -5.83 12.98
CA ASN A 311 -17.46 -6.33 11.69
C ASN A 311 -16.32 -7.36 11.84
N GLY A 312 -16.03 -7.81 13.06
CA GLY A 312 -14.99 -8.79 13.37
C GLY A 312 -13.57 -8.23 13.49
N LEU A 313 -13.34 -6.95 13.21
CA LEU A 313 -12.02 -6.33 13.32
C LEU A 313 -11.71 -5.91 14.76
N LEU A 314 -10.46 -6.09 15.21
CA LEU A 314 -10.00 -5.50 16.48
C LEU A 314 -9.82 -3.98 16.38
N TYR A 315 -9.46 -3.47 15.22
CA TYR A 315 -9.33 -2.05 14.90
C TYR A 315 -9.25 -1.89 13.38
N PRO A 316 -9.47 -0.69 12.81
CA PRO A 316 -9.27 -0.45 11.38
C PRO A 316 -7.87 -0.88 10.94
N HIS A 317 -7.75 -1.62 9.83
CA HIS A 317 -6.48 -2.19 9.34
C HIS A 317 -5.86 -3.25 10.26
N ALA A 318 -6.67 -3.96 11.06
CA ALA A 318 -6.17 -5.10 11.83
C ALA A 318 -5.51 -6.17 10.92
N PRO A 319 -4.29 -6.65 11.25
CA PRO A 319 -3.64 -7.72 10.50
C PRO A 319 -4.49 -8.98 10.43
N GLY A 320 -4.37 -9.73 9.33
CA GLY A 320 -5.12 -10.97 9.10
C GLY A 320 -6.56 -10.77 8.60
N ALA A 321 -7.06 -9.52 8.57
CA ALA A 321 -8.34 -9.22 7.99
C ALA A 321 -8.35 -9.33 6.45
N PRO A 322 -9.49 -9.67 5.83
CA PRO A 322 -9.64 -9.68 4.38
C PRO A 322 -9.24 -8.35 3.73
N ALA A 323 -8.64 -8.41 2.54
CA ALA A 323 -8.22 -7.21 1.81
C ALA A 323 -9.39 -6.25 1.54
N GLU A 324 -10.58 -6.79 1.31
CA GLU A 324 -11.81 -6.00 1.13
C GLU A 324 -12.17 -5.18 2.36
N GLU A 325 -11.75 -5.56 3.57
CA GLU A 325 -12.03 -4.85 4.82
C GLU A 325 -10.93 -3.82 5.18
N VAL A 326 -9.71 -3.94 4.65
CA VAL A 326 -8.58 -3.09 5.09
C VAL A 326 -7.99 -2.20 4.01
N VAL A 327 -7.88 -2.67 2.77
CA VAL A 327 -7.18 -1.92 1.72
C VAL A 327 -7.91 -0.60 1.44
N ASN A 328 -7.21 0.53 1.43
CA ASN A 328 -7.81 1.87 1.28
C ASN A 328 -8.90 2.23 2.32
N CYS A 329 -9.03 1.49 3.43
CA CYS A 329 -9.90 1.91 4.53
C CYS A 329 -9.40 3.24 5.11
N ARG A 330 -10.32 4.17 5.39
CA ARG A 330 -10.03 5.50 5.98
C ARG A 330 -10.66 5.68 7.37
N CYS A 331 -11.32 4.65 7.87
CA CYS A 331 -11.94 4.65 9.18
C CYS A 331 -10.85 4.75 10.26
N THR A 332 -11.22 5.35 11.38
CA THR A 332 -10.39 5.44 12.58
C THR A 332 -11.18 4.92 13.76
N TYR A 333 -10.61 5.00 14.95
CA TYR A 333 -11.28 4.64 16.19
C TYR A 333 -10.71 5.46 17.34
N GLU A 334 -11.49 5.59 18.41
CA GLU A 334 -11.12 6.33 19.62
C GLU A 334 -11.05 5.38 20.80
N HIS A 335 -10.05 5.53 21.66
CA HIS A 335 -10.08 4.90 22.98
C HIS A 335 -10.80 5.81 23.96
N VAL A 336 -11.66 5.21 24.77
CA VAL A 336 -12.43 5.88 25.83
C VAL A 336 -12.04 5.21 27.13
N VAL A 337 -11.46 5.98 28.05
CA VAL A 337 -11.14 5.51 29.39
C VAL A 337 -12.25 5.90 30.34
N ASP A 338 -12.87 4.91 30.98
CA ASP A 338 -13.83 5.06 32.06
C ASP A 338 -13.13 4.78 33.40
N TYR A 339 -12.71 5.85 34.08
CA TYR A 339 -11.99 5.75 35.35
C TYR A 339 -12.85 5.25 36.52
N LEU A 340 -14.18 5.18 36.34
CA LEU A 340 -15.09 4.68 37.37
C LEU A 340 -15.43 3.20 37.18
N ALA A 341 -15.08 2.61 36.03
CA ALA A 341 -15.28 1.19 35.80
C ALA A 341 -14.42 0.36 36.78
N GLY A 342 -15.07 -0.50 37.56
CA GLY A 342 -14.43 -1.39 38.54
C GLY A 342 -14.34 -0.84 39.97
N ILE A 343 -14.95 0.30 40.28
CA ILE A 343 -15.20 0.76 41.65
C ILE A 343 -16.65 0.36 41.99
N GLU A 344 -16.82 -0.82 42.55
CA GLU A 344 -18.06 -1.27 43.22
C GLU A 344 -17.88 -1.28 44.75
#